data_AF-A0A0W0HE42-F1
#
_entry.id   AF-A0A0W0HE42-F1
#
_cell.length_a   1.000
_cell.length_b   1.000
_cell.length_c   1.000
_cell.angle_alpha   90.00
_cell.angle_beta   90.00
_cell.angle_gamma   90.00
#
_symmetry.space_group_name_H-M   'P 1'
#
loop_
_entity.id
_entity.type
_entity.pdbx_description
1 polymer ?
#
loop_
_entity_poly.entity_id
_entity_poly.type
_entity_poly.pdbx_seq_one_letter_code
_entity_poly.pdbx_strand_id
1 'polypeptide(L)'
;MYSDGLILRIVMRMPFCIMNKIVLRMMMLLRLLIGLRILRDIYEQDCAEDDDAIAAFNRIADIARYTKNYEEILERKGKSHGMYRFSDEREWRYVPEIDSSCEMYYAGKNFDEDARMAASESVKDYRLDFEADDIKYIIIASEDEVPSFVDSLRDLRRFSSREVERITARVLTAEQIKSDF
;
A
#
# COMPACT_ATOMS: atom_id res chain seq x y z
N MET A 1 -7.94 -12.47 -23.99
CA MET A 1 -9.10 -12.61 -23.09
C MET A 1 -8.56 -13.23 -21.81
N TYR A 2 -8.01 -12.41 -20.91
CA TYR A 2 -7.30 -12.90 -19.72
C TYR A 2 -7.67 -12.04 -18.52
N SER A 3 -8.46 -12.66 -17.66
CA SER A 3 -8.42 -12.60 -16.20
C SER A 3 -8.49 -11.20 -15.58
N ASP A 4 -9.71 -10.73 -15.40
CA ASP A 4 -10.03 -9.67 -14.45
C ASP A 4 -9.61 -10.08 -13.05
N GLY A 5 -9.01 -9.12 -12.35
CA GLY A 5 -8.19 -9.35 -11.18
C GLY A 5 -8.97 -9.86 -9.98
N LEU A 6 -8.52 -10.99 -9.44
CA LEU A 6 -8.79 -11.43 -8.08
C LEU A 6 -8.48 -10.27 -7.12
N ILE A 7 -9.53 -9.67 -6.56
CA ILE A 7 -9.41 -8.78 -5.41
C ILE A 7 -9.32 -9.69 -4.18
N LEU A 8 -8.10 -10.13 -3.85
CA LEU A 8 -7.82 -10.79 -2.58
C LEU A 8 -8.16 -9.81 -1.44
N ARG A 9 -9.30 -10.01 -0.78
CA ARG A 9 -9.66 -9.32 0.46
C ARG A 9 -9.06 -10.08 1.63
N ILE A 10 -7.76 -9.89 1.87
CA ILE A 10 -7.13 -10.40 3.07
C ILE A 10 -7.45 -9.45 4.24
N VAL A 11 -8.32 -9.88 5.16
CA VAL A 11 -8.46 -9.24 6.48
C VAL A 11 -7.32 -9.75 7.36
N MET A 12 -6.16 -9.11 7.26
CA MET A 12 -5.04 -9.33 8.17
C MET A 12 -4.95 -8.21 9.19
N ARG A 13 -5.00 -8.60 10.47
CA ARG A 13 -4.21 -7.93 11.50
C ARG A 13 -2.75 -8.19 11.09
N MET A 14 -2.11 -7.15 10.56
CA MET A 14 -0.94 -7.17 9.68
C MET A 14 0.27 -7.99 10.15
N PRO A 15 1.20 -8.29 9.22
CA PRO A 15 1.22 -8.03 7.77
C PRO A 15 1.40 -9.28 6.89
N PHE A 16 1.01 -9.25 5.61
CA PHE A 16 1.58 -10.09 4.53
C PHE A 16 1.71 -9.24 3.28
N CYS A 17 2.88 -9.37 2.68
CA CYS A 17 3.27 -9.17 1.30
C CYS A 17 2.11 -9.23 0.26
N ILE A 18 1.43 -8.10 0.03
CA ILE A 18 0.79 -7.80 -1.25
C ILE A 18 1.16 -6.38 -1.66
N MET A 19 1.85 -6.31 -2.80
CA MET A 19 2.02 -5.15 -3.66
C MET A 19 2.94 -4.01 -3.20
N ASN A 20 4.18 -4.20 -3.63
CA ASN A 20 5.10 -3.22 -4.22
C ASN A 20 4.49 -2.37 -5.39
N LYS A 21 3.18 -2.03 -5.32
CA LYS A 21 2.40 -1.25 -6.31
C LYS A 21 1.29 -0.38 -5.72
N ILE A 22 1.08 -0.35 -4.40
CA ILE A 22 0.15 0.62 -3.78
C ILE A 22 0.86 1.93 -3.36
N VAL A 23 2.20 1.94 -3.37
CA VAL A 23 2.99 3.19 -3.26
C VAL A 23 3.14 3.89 -4.63
N LEU A 24 2.83 3.20 -5.74
CA LEU A 24 2.90 3.79 -7.07
C LEU A 24 1.59 4.48 -7.43
N ARG A 25 1.65 5.82 -7.42
CA ARG A 25 0.62 6.80 -7.83
C ARG A 25 -0.49 7.05 -6.80
N MET A 26 -0.13 7.76 -5.74
CA MET A 26 -1.00 8.78 -5.15
C MET A 26 -1.00 10.01 -6.08
N MET A 27 -1.85 10.03 -7.09
CA MET A 27 -2.24 11.28 -7.75
C MET A 27 -3.47 11.87 -7.03
N MET A 28 -3.78 13.13 -7.27
CA MET A 28 -4.87 13.87 -6.58
C MET A 28 -4.86 13.98 -5.04
N LEU A 29 -3.65 14.03 -4.46
CA LEU A 29 -3.31 15.21 -3.65
C LEU A 29 -2.77 16.34 -4.55
N LEU A 30 -2.89 16.27 -5.88
CA LEU A 30 -2.29 17.21 -6.84
C LEU A 30 -2.59 18.69 -6.54
N ARG A 31 -3.75 19.08 -6.01
CA ARG A 31 -3.98 20.50 -5.62
C ARG A 31 -3.34 20.88 -4.29
N LEU A 32 -3.28 19.97 -3.33
CA LEU A 32 -2.65 20.20 -2.03
C LEU A 32 -1.13 20.01 -2.08
N LEU A 33 -0.62 19.05 -2.86
CA LEU A 33 0.79 18.74 -3.11
C LEU A 33 1.43 19.70 -4.13
N ILE A 34 0.71 20.16 -5.17
CA ILE A 34 1.17 21.32 -5.95
C ILE A 34 1.16 22.55 -5.04
N GLY A 35 0.16 22.71 -4.17
CA GLY A 35 0.16 23.76 -3.14
C GLY A 35 1.35 23.67 -2.18
N LEU A 36 1.67 22.46 -1.67
CA LEU A 36 2.77 22.19 -0.75
C LEU A 36 4.14 22.32 -1.42
N ARG A 37 4.24 21.98 -2.71
CA ARG A 37 5.46 22.18 -3.50
C ARG A 37 5.64 23.61 -3.94
N ILE A 38 4.57 24.31 -4.31
CA ILE A 38 4.62 25.77 -4.53
C ILE A 38 4.98 26.46 -3.22
N LEU A 39 4.44 26.03 -2.07
CA LEU A 39 4.83 26.54 -0.76
C LEU A 39 6.30 26.26 -0.46
N ARG A 40 6.80 25.05 -0.72
CA ARG A 40 8.22 24.71 -0.54
C ARG A 40 9.15 25.48 -1.49
N ASP A 41 8.77 25.59 -2.76
CA ASP A 41 9.56 26.26 -3.80
C ASP A 41 9.52 27.80 -3.62
N ILE A 42 8.42 28.37 -3.09
CA ILE A 42 8.34 29.77 -2.62
C ILE A 42 9.20 29.96 -1.37
N TYR A 43 9.18 29.00 -0.45
CA TYR A 43 9.94 29.04 0.80
C TYR A 43 11.45 28.91 0.59
N GLU A 44 11.91 28.10 -0.37
CA GLU A 44 13.33 28.02 -0.75
C GLU A 44 13.84 29.30 -1.43
N GLN A 45 12.94 30.15 -1.95
CA GLN A 45 13.30 31.36 -2.69
C GLN A 45 13.40 32.62 -1.81
N ASP A 46 12.72 32.65 -0.67
CA ASP A 46 12.78 33.74 0.30
C ASP A 46 13.59 33.31 1.53
N CYS A 47 14.78 33.88 1.67
CA CYS A 47 15.70 33.66 2.78
C CYS A 47 15.03 33.86 4.16
N ALA A 48 14.58 32.77 4.80
CA ALA A 48 14.49 32.64 6.25
C ALA A 48 14.37 31.16 6.63
N GLU A 49 15.28 30.68 7.48
CA GLU A 49 15.10 29.50 8.32
C GLU A 49 13.99 29.80 9.34
N ASP A 50 12.74 29.89 8.88
CA ASP A 50 11.58 30.03 9.77
C ASP A 50 11.17 28.64 10.27
N ASP A 51 11.76 28.24 11.39
CA ASP A 51 11.46 26.98 12.07
C ASP A 51 9.95 26.72 12.20
N ASP A 52 9.12 27.77 12.33
CA ASP A 52 7.67 27.65 12.42
C ASP A 52 7.02 27.20 11.11
N ALA A 53 7.54 27.64 9.96
CA ALA A 53 7.03 27.25 8.64
C ALA A 53 7.39 25.79 8.31
N ILE A 54 8.62 25.37 8.63
CA ILE A 54 9.05 23.97 8.52
C ILE A 54 8.21 23.09 9.44
N ALA A 55 7.98 23.53 10.68
CA ALA A 55 7.13 22.80 11.63
C ALA A 55 5.68 22.71 11.15
N ALA A 56 5.12 23.78 10.57
CA ALA A 56 3.77 23.78 10.00
C ALA A 56 3.65 22.81 8.82
N PHE A 57 4.64 22.82 7.91
CA PHE A 57 4.73 21.87 6.80
C PHE A 57 4.75 20.43 7.31
N ASN A 58 5.62 20.12 8.28
CA ASN A 58 5.74 18.79 8.86
C ASN A 58 4.42 18.30 9.48
N ARG A 59 3.67 19.17 10.17
CA ARG A 59 2.35 18.79 10.73
C ARG A 59 1.31 18.49 9.64
N ILE A 60 1.27 19.27 8.57
CA ILE A 60 0.35 19.04 7.45
C ILE A 60 0.73 17.75 6.71
N ALA A 61 2.03 17.55 6.48
CA ALA A 61 2.57 16.32 5.95
C ALA A 61 2.16 15.14 6.83
N ASP A 62 2.30 15.23 8.16
CA ASP A 62 1.92 14.16 9.08
C ASP A 62 0.47 13.70 8.89
N ILE A 63 -0.47 14.65 8.89
CA ILE A 63 -1.90 14.37 8.67
C ILE A 63 -2.14 13.71 7.31
N ALA A 64 -1.47 14.21 6.27
CA ALA A 64 -1.64 13.68 4.92
C ALA A 64 -1.11 12.23 4.80
N ARG A 65 -0.16 11.77 5.63
CA ARG A 65 0.35 10.38 5.62
C ARG A 65 -0.70 9.37 6.09
N TYR A 66 -1.56 9.80 7.01
CA TYR A 66 -2.70 9.00 7.49
C TYR A 66 -3.90 9.05 6.54
N THR A 67 -3.86 9.89 5.51
CA THR A 67 -4.96 10.06 4.57
C THR A 67 -4.77 9.17 3.34
N LYS A 68 -5.86 8.54 2.87
CA LYS A 68 -5.93 7.79 1.62
C LYS A 68 -6.96 8.46 0.72
N ASN A 69 -6.71 8.50 -0.58
CA ASN A 69 -7.73 8.89 -1.54
C ASN A 69 -8.93 7.96 -1.39
N TYR A 70 -10.15 8.49 -1.42
CA TYR A 70 -11.36 7.66 -1.33
C TYR A 70 -11.60 6.92 -2.65
N GLU A 71 -11.62 7.68 -3.76
CA GLU A 71 -11.81 7.21 -5.13
C GLU A 71 -10.92 8.00 -6.09
N GLU A 72 -10.32 7.32 -7.08
CA GLU A 72 -9.58 7.95 -8.18
C GLU A 72 -9.45 6.99 -9.37
N ILE A 73 -9.01 7.49 -10.53
CA ILE A 73 -8.68 6.65 -11.69
C ILE A 73 -7.49 5.77 -11.35
N LEU A 74 -7.69 4.45 -11.38
CA LEU A 74 -6.61 3.50 -11.15
C LEU A 74 -5.79 3.29 -12.41
N GLU A 75 -4.53 3.73 -12.40
CA GLU A 75 -3.59 3.48 -13.49
C GLU A 75 -2.53 2.44 -13.08
N ARG A 76 -2.52 1.28 -13.73
CA ARG A 76 -1.55 0.20 -13.47
C ARG A 76 -0.89 -0.26 -14.76
N LYS A 77 0.45 -0.33 -14.76
CA LYS A 77 1.25 -0.77 -15.92
C LYS A 77 0.87 -0.05 -17.24
N GLY A 78 0.62 1.26 -17.16
CA GLY A 78 0.22 2.08 -18.31
C GLY A 78 -1.23 1.89 -18.78
N LYS A 79 -2.06 1.15 -18.04
CA LYS A 79 -3.49 0.96 -18.33
C LYS A 79 -4.34 1.64 -17.29
N SER A 80 -5.39 2.33 -17.73
CA SER A 80 -6.44 2.86 -16.85
C SER A 80 -7.50 1.79 -16.60
N HIS A 81 -7.91 1.66 -15.35
CA HIS A 81 -8.94 0.73 -14.87
C HIS A 81 -10.22 1.47 -14.43
N GLY A 82 -10.36 2.75 -14.81
CA GLY A 82 -11.50 3.59 -14.43
C GLY A 82 -11.45 4.05 -12.97
N MET A 83 -12.56 4.64 -12.51
CA MET A 83 -12.72 5.11 -11.13
C MET A 83 -12.74 3.92 -10.16
N TYR A 84 -11.76 3.90 -9.26
CA TYR A 84 -11.52 2.83 -8.31
C TYR A 84 -11.65 3.35 -6.88
N ARG A 85 -12.36 2.61 -6.03
CA ARG A 85 -12.54 2.93 -4.60
C ARG A 85 -11.44 2.30 -3.76
N PHE A 86 -10.42 3.10 -3.49
CA PHE A 86 -9.27 2.75 -2.66
C PHE A 86 -9.65 2.43 -1.20
N SER A 87 -10.77 2.97 -0.71
CA SER A 87 -11.27 2.65 0.64
C SER A 87 -11.70 1.19 0.81
N ASP A 88 -12.01 0.47 -0.28
CA ASP A 88 -12.48 -0.91 -0.23
C ASP A 88 -11.35 -1.92 0.01
N GLU A 89 -10.09 -1.51 -0.18
CA GLU A 89 -8.92 -2.35 0.07
C GLU A 89 -8.74 -2.68 1.55
N ARG A 90 -9.35 -1.89 2.46
CA ARG A 90 -9.28 -2.06 3.92
C ARG A 90 -7.84 -2.28 4.43
N GLU A 91 -6.89 -1.63 3.77
CA GLU A 91 -5.46 -1.72 4.03
C GLU A 91 -5.11 -0.98 5.33
N TRP A 92 -4.36 -1.65 6.21
CA TRP A 92 -3.75 -1.00 7.37
C TRP A 92 -2.34 -0.55 6.97
N ARG A 93 -1.92 0.62 7.45
CA ARG A 93 -0.61 1.19 7.13
C ARG A 93 0.19 1.38 8.40
N TYR A 94 1.43 0.90 8.39
CA TYR A 94 2.43 1.35 9.33
C TYR A 94 3.02 2.65 8.79
N VAL A 95 2.98 3.71 9.60
CA VAL A 95 3.50 5.03 9.26
C VAL A 95 4.70 5.28 10.17
N PRO A 96 5.94 5.35 9.63
CA PRO A 96 7.13 5.67 10.41
C PRO A 96 7.02 7.03 11.12
N GLU A 97 7.83 7.26 12.14
CA GLU A 97 7.92 8.56 12.82
C GLU A 97 8.31 9.67 11.85
N ILE A 98 7.93 10.92 12.10
CA ILE A 98 8.12 12.01 11.12
C ILE A 98 9.60 12.39 10.91
N ASP A 99 10.44 12.08 11.89
CA ASP A 99 11.89 12.26 11.88
C ASP A 99 12.63 11.04 11.32
N SER A 100 11.91 10.06 10.77
CA SER A 100 12.51 8.90 10.12
C SER A 100 13.35 9.33 8.91
N SER A 101 14.40 8.56 8.62
CA SER A 101 15.34 8.86 7.54
C SER A 101 14.77 8.61 6.13
N CYS A 102 13.51 8.17 6.02
CA CYS A 102 12.87 7.88 4.74
C CYS A 102 12.08 9.08 4.24
N GLU A 103 12.08 9.32 2.93
CA GLU A 103 11.22 10.35 2.36
C GLU A 103 9.74 9.99 2.53
N MET A 104 8.98 10.96 3.03
CA MET A 104 7.55 10.81 3.34
C MET A 104 6.66 10.87 2.10
N TYR A 105 7.12 11.56 1.03
CA TYR A 105 6.33 11.84 -0.16
C TYR A 105 7.15 11.77 -1.42
N TYR A 106 6.66 11.02 -2.40
CA TYR A 106 7.20 10.98 -3.74
C TYR A 106 6.25 11.66 -4.72
N ALA A 107 6.77 12.59 -5.52
CA ALA A 107 5.98 13.26 -6.54
C ALA A 107 5.77 12.31 -7.74
N GLY A 108 4.51 11.95 -8.03
CA GLY A 108 4.18 10.97 -9.07
C GLY A 108 4.63 11.33 -10.51
N LYS A 109 4.99 12.59 -10.77
CA LYS A 109 5.51 13.04 -12.09
C LYS A 109 6.96 12.64 -12.33
N ASN A 110 7.72 12.35 -11.28
CA ASN A 110 9.15 12.04 -11.31
C ASN A 110 9.46 10.68 -10.62
N PHE A 111 8.44 9.84 -10.45
CA PHE A 111 8.62 8.52 -9.82
C PHE A 111 8.85 7.46 -10.90
N ASP A 112 10.03 7.51 -11.50
CA ASP A 112 10.52 6.49 -12.41
C ASP A 112 11.09 5.28 -11.65
N GLU A 113 11.70 4.34 -12.37
CA GLU A 113 12.21 3.11 -11.78
C GLU A 113 13.39 3.35 -10.82
N ASP A 114 14.23 4.35 -11.10
CA ASP A 114 15.37 4.71 -10.25
C ASP A 114 14.88 5.37 -8.95
N ALA A 115 13.93 6.31 -9.06
CA ALA A 115 13.26 6.89 -7.90
C ALA A 115 12.54 5.81 -7.07
N ARG A 116 11.93 4.82 -7.71
CA ARG A 116 11.29 3.68 -7.04
C ARG A 116 12.30 2.82 -6.28
N MET A 117 13.45 2.54 -6.88
CA MET A 117 14.51 1.79 -6.22
C MET A 117 15.08 2.53 -5.02
N ALA A 118 15.40 3.82 -5.18
CA ALA A 118 15.87 4.67 -4.08
C ALA A 118 14.84 4.74 -2.94
N ALA A 119 13.57 4.90 -3.27
CA ALA A 119 12.47 4.88 -2.31
C ALA A 119 12.34 3.54 -1.57
N SER A 120 12.53 2.43 -2.29
CA SER A 120 12.46 1.10 -1.70
C SER A 120 13.62 0.82 -0.75
N GLU A 121 14.80 1.38 -1.01
CA GLU A 121 15.96 1.26 -0.14
C GLU A 121 15.84 2.17 1.09
N SER A 122 15.32 3.39 0.95
CA SER A 122 15.16 4.33 2.08
C SER A 122 14.23 3.82 3.17
N VAL A 123 13.27 2.96 2.81
CA VAL A 123 12.32 2.35 3.76
C VAL A 123 12.71 0.95 4.23
N LYS A 124 13.90 0.46 3.86
CA LYS A 124 14.32 -0.93 4.10
C LYS A 124 14.31 -1.31 5.58
N ASP A 125 14.75 -0.42 6.45
CA ASP A 125 14.83 -0.64 7.89
C ASP A 125 13.46 -0.54 8.58
N TYR A 126 12.44 -0.03 7.87
CA TYR A 126 11.06 0.07 8.34
C TYR A 126 10.17 -1.06 7.79
N ARG A 127 10.76 -2.04 7.07
CA ARG A 127 10.01 -3.18 6.55
C ARG A 127 9.55 -4.06 7.70
N LEU A 128 8.26 -4.38 7.69
CA LEU A 128 7.69 -5.30 8.66
C LEU A 128 7.87 -6.74 8.18
N ASP A 129 8.59 -7.52 8.96
CA ASP A 129 8.65 -8.96 8.82
C ASP A 129 7.40 -9.61 9.41
N PHE A 130 7.10 -10.79 8.90
CA PHE A 130 5.99 -11.59 9.38
C PHE A 130 6.17 -13.04 8.93
N GLU A 131 5.54 -13.92 9.67
CA GLU A 131 5.60 -15.35 9.49
C GLU A 131 4.22 -15.94 9.17
N ALA A 132 4.20 -17.21 8.75
CA ALA A 132 2.96 -17.91 8.46
C ALA A 132 1.99 -17.92 9.65
N ASP A 133 2.50 -17.90 10.87
CA ASP A 133 1.71 -17.92 12.11
C ASP A 133 1.04 -16.57 12.44
N ASP A 134 1.46 -15.47 11.82
CA ASP A 134 0.80 -14.17 11.96
C ASP A 134 -0.51 -14.07 11.16
N ILE A 135 -0.67 -14.91 10.14
CA ILE A 135 -1.86 -14.95 9.28
C ILE A 135 -3.00 -15.67 10.01
N LYS A 136 -3.99 -14.92 10.50
CA LYS A 136 -5.13 -15.52 11.22
C LYS A 136 -6.17 -16.13 10.30
N TYR A 137 -6.55 -15.40 9.26
CA TYR A 137 -7.56 -15.80 8.29
C TYR A 137 -7.21 -15.24 6.92
N ILE A 138 -7.55 -16.00 5.88
CA ILE A 138 -7.53 -15.53 4.50
C ILE A 138 -8.95 -15.66 3.98
N ILE A 139 -9.54 -14.55 3.54
CA ILE A 139 -10.90 -14.54 3.03
C ILE A 139 -10.83 -14.50 1.50
N ILE A 140 -11.44 -15.50 0.87
CA ILE A 140 -11.52 -15.65 -0.58
C ILE A 140 -13.00 -15.55 -1.01
N ALA A 141 -13.27 -15.13 -2.23
CA ALA A 141 -14.64 -14.92 -2.68
C ALA A 141 -15.43 -16.25 -2.74
N SER A 142 -14.87 -17.26 -3.39
CA SER A 142 -15.49 -18.58 -3.59
C SER A 142 -14.49 -19.73 -3.42
N GLU A 143 -15.00 -20.96 -3.29
CA GLU A 143 -14.15 -22.16 -3.15
C GLU A 143 -13.33 -22.45 -4.42
N ASP A 144 -13.86 -22.09 -5.59
CA ASP A 144 -13.18 -22.28 -6.88
C ASP A 144 -11.86 -21.50 -7.01
N GLU A 145 -11.70 -20.42 -6.24
CA GLU A 145 -10.47 -19.61 -6.24
C GLU A 145 -9.35 -20.23 -5.37
N VAL A 146 -9.69 -21.11 -4.44
CA VAL A 146 -8.75 -21.68 -3.46
C VAL A 146 -7.56 -22.39 -4.13
N PRO A 147 -7.73 -23.25 -5.15
CA PRO A 147 -6.60 -23.89 -5.81
C PRO A 147 -5.61 -22.87 -6.41
N SER A 148 -6.13 -21.83 -7.09
CA SER A 148 -5.30 -20.79 -7.71
C SER A 148 -4.53 -19.96 -6.68
N PHE A 149 -5.13 -19.74 -5.52
CA PHE A 149 -4.50 -19.08 -4.39
C PHE A 149 -3.38 -19.95 -3.78
N VAL A 150 -3.61 -21.25 -3.58
CA VAL A 150 -2.60 -22.17 -3.03
C VAL A 150 -1.41 -22.30 -3.96
N ASP A 151 -1.64 -22.37 -5.27
CA ASP A 151 -0.56 -22.41 -6.25
C ASP A 151 0.25 -21.11 -6.24
N SER A 152 -0.42 -19.96 -6.13
CA SER A 152 0.24 -18.67 -5.95
C SER A 152 1.11 -18.63 -4.67
N LEU A 153 0.63 -19.20 -3.55
CA LEU A 153 1.43 -19.30 -2.33
C LEU A 153 2.69 -20.17 -2.51
N ARG A 154 2.59 -21.27 -3.25
CA ARG A 154 3.73 -22.16 -3.55
C ARG A 154 4.74 -21.46 -4.46
N ASP A 155 4.26 -20.69 -5.44
CA ASP A 155 5.11 -19.96 -6.39
C ASP A 155 5.90 -18.82 -5.74
N LEU A 156 5.39 -18.24 -4.64
CA LEU A 156 6.11 -17.23 -3.87
C LEU A 156 7.42 -17.75 -3.28
N ARG A 157 7.55 -19.08 -3.05
CA ARG A 157 8.72 -19.74 -2.45
C ARG A 157 9.21 -19.11 -1.13
N ARG A 158 8.35 -18.32 -0.46
CA ARG A 158 8.62 -17.69 0.84
C ARG A 158 8.36 -18.65 2.00
N PHE A 159 7.44 -19.57 1.81
CA PHE A 159 6.95 -20.47 2.85
C PHE A 159 7.32 -21.92 2.55
N SER A 160 7.60 -22.69 3.59
CA SER A 160 7.73 -24.14 3.51
C SER A 160 6.39 -24.79 3.13
N SER A 161 6.43 -26.01 2.60
CA SER A 161 5.20 -26.76 2.25
C SER A 161 4.24 -26.88 3.43
N ARG A 162 4.78 -27.11 4.64
CA ARG A 162 3.99 -27.19 5.89
C ARG A 162 3.36 -25.84 6.27
N GLU A 163 4.03 -24.73 6.01
CA GLU A 163 3.46 -23.40 6.23
C GLU A 163 2.37 -23.08 5.24
N VAL A 164 2.55 -23.42 3.97
CA VAL A 164 1.49 -23.29 2.96
C VAL A 164 0.25 -24.07 3.39
N GLU A 165 0.40 -25.33 3.82
CA GLU A 165 -0.72 -26.13 4.35
C GLU A 165 -1.42 -25.46 5.54
N ARG A 166 -0.65 -24.91 6.50
CA ARG A 166 -1.21 -24.17 7.64
C ARG A 166 -1.98 -22.94 7.21
N ILE A 167 -1.46 -22.17 6.24
CA ILE A 167 -2.12 -20.98 5.71
C ILE A 167 -3.40 -21.38 4.97
N THR A 168 -3.35 -22.42 4.14
CA THR A 168 -4.52 -22.96 3.42
C THR A 168 -5.62 -23.40 4.38
N ALA A 169 -5.27 -24.02 5.50
CA ALA A 169 -6.25 -24.40 6.53
C ALA A 169 -6.93 -23.20 7.22
N ARG A 170 -6.42 -21.98 7.05
CA ARG A 170 -6.99 -20.72 7.57
C ARG A 170 -7.75 -19.93 6.49
N VAL A 171 -7.95 -20.52 5.31
CA VAL A 171 -8.77 -19.94 4.23
C VAL A 171 -10.24 -20.14 4.56
N LEU A 172 -11.01 -19.05 4.48
CA LEU A 172 -12.46 -19.01 4.61
C LEU A 172 -13.04 -18.39 3.34
N THR A 173 -14.19 -18.88 2.88
CA THR A 173 -14.88 -18.24 1.76
C THR A 173 -15.91 -17.23 2.25
N ALA A 174 -16.16 -16.19 1.46
CA ALA A 174 -17.21 -15.23 1.76
C ALA A 174 -18.60 -15.89 1.83
N GLU A 175 -18.80 -16.96 1.05
CA GLU A 175 -20.02 -17.78 1.06
C GLU A 175 -20.19 -18.50 2.41
N GLN A 176 -19.15 -19.18 2.91
CA GLN A 176 -19.15 -19.83 4.23
C GLN A 176 -19.40 -18.82 5.35
N ILE A 177 -18.75 -17.64 5.28
CA ILE A 177 -18.98 -16.58 6.28
C ILE A 177 -20.45 -16.15 6.28
N LYS A 178 -21.10 -16.08 5.12
CA LYS A 178 -22.48 -15.64 5.00
C LYS A 178 -23.50 -16.71 5.43
N SER A 179 -23.18 -18.00 5.26
CA SER A 179 -24.08 -19.10 5.62
C SER A 179 -23.95 -19.52 7.08
N ASP A 180 -22.73 -19.47 7.64
CA ASP A 180 -22.41 -20.17 8.89
C ASP A 180 -22.23 -19.22 10.10
N PHE A 181 -22.11 -17.89 9.88
CA PHE A 181 -21.94 -16.87 10.91
C PHE A 181 -23.02 -15.78 10.84
#